data_AF-A0A538SKU1-F1
#
_entry.id   AF-A0A538SKU1-F1
#
_cell.length_a   1.000
_cell.length_b   1.000
_cell.length_c   1.000
_cell.angle_alpha   90.00
_cell.angle_beta   90.00
_cell.angle_gamma   90.00
#
_symmetry.space_group_name_H-M   'P 1'
#
loop_
_entity.id
_entity.type
_entity.pdbx_description
1 polymer ?
#
loop_
_entity_poly.entity_id
_entity_poly.type
_entity_poly.pdbx_seq_one_letter_code
_entity_poly.pdbx_strand_id
1 'polypeptide(L)'
;MSGRSHDAQVFPRDRDHGRGAAGDGLAHRLHRRPGLRDLGGRRSGRGVVGCADRGGGAVRDRAGGGVIEDQKSSPYEINLGWAVSGSKGPFNGRRALAAERARGAAWGFVGLDVSWDSFERLFAAHRLAPHLSNVAWRTSAPVYVAGRQVGYASSGCWSPLLKQSLALAHLRSPHFTPGTAVEMEVTVEHVRHRAAAKVRKLPFFDPERKKS
;
A
#
# COMPACT_ATOMS: atom_id res chain seq x y z
N MET A 1 -71.03 -44.23 -5.95
CA MET A 1 -70.08 -44.90 -6.86
C MET A 1 -68.79 -44.08 -6.81
N SER A 2 -67.85 -44.44 -5.93
CA SER A 2 -66.72 -45.38 -6.18
C SER A 2 -65.73 -44.80 -7.19
N GLY A 3 -64.44 -44.66 -6.94
CA GLY A 3 -63.63 -45.10 -5.82
C GLY A 3 -62.16 -44.71 -6.02
N ARG A 4 -61.41 -44.94 -4.95
CA ARG A 4 -59.95 -44.82 -4.71
C ARG A 4 -59.05 -45.43 -5.79
N SER A 5 -57.76 -45.04 -5.78
CA SER A 5 -56.52 -45.87 -5.84
C SER A 5 -55.49 -45.28 -6.81
N HIS A 6 -54.17 -45.45 -6.70
CA HIS A 6 -53.19 -45.74 -5.63
C HIS A 6 -51.82 -45.37 -6.26
N ASP A 7 -50.84 -45.08 -5.39
CA ASP A 7 -49.38 -45.26 -5.53
C ASP A 7 -48.73 -45.64 -6.87
N ALA A 8 -47.58 -45.02 -7.17
CA ALA A 8 -46.27 -45.63 -6.87
C ALA A 8 -45.14 -44.93 -7.63
N GLN A 9 -44.06 -44.61 -6.90
CA GLN A 9 -42.73 -44.40 -7.46
C GLN A 9 -42.09 -45.75 -7.80
N VAL A 10 -41.54 -45.94 -9.01
CA VAL A 10 -40.47 -46.92 -9.28
C VAL A 10 -39.58 -46.44 -10.45
N PHE A 11 -38.27 -46.41 -10.20
CA PHE A 11 -37.16 -46.17 -11.13
C PHE A 11 -36.96 -47.32 -12.15
N PRO A 12 -36.26 -47.07 -13.26
CA PRO A 12 -35.20 -48.02 -13.63
C PRO A 12 -33.86 -47.39 -14.09
N ARG A 13 -32.81 -47.90 -13.44
CA ARG A 13 -31.43 -48.32 -13.86
C ARG A 13 -30.73 -47.76 -15.12
N ASP A 14 -29.51 -47.26 -14.85
CA ASP A 14 -28.21 -47.45 -15.52
C ASP A 14 -28.13 -47.68 -17.05
N ARG A 15 -27.42 -46.78 -17.76
CA ARG A 15 -26.03 -47.00 -18.24
C ARG A 15 -25.50 -45.79 -19.04
N ASP A 16 -24.37 -45.29 -18.54
CA ASP A 16 -23.15 -44.81 -19.23
C ASP A 16 -23.22 -44.31 -20.68
N HIS A 17 -22.69 -43.10 -20.95
CA HIS A 17 -21.63 -42.79 -21.94
C HIS A 17 -21.38 -41.26 -22.04
N GLY A 18 -20.17 -40.83 -21.64
CA GLY A 18 -19.33 -39.99 -22.52
C GLY A 18 -19.36 -38.45 -22.43
N ARG A 19 -18.40 -37.93 -21.65
CA ARG A 19 -17.45 -36.82 -21.96
C ARG A 19 -17.95 -35.38 -22.20
N GLY A 20 -17.38 -34.45 -21.41
CA GLY A 20 -16.96 -33.15 -21.95
C GLY A 20 -16.86 -31.97 -20.96
N ALA A 21 -15.63 -31.70 -20.50
CA ALA A 21 -15.08 -30.38 -20.16
C ALA A 21 -15.62 -29.58 -18.94
N ALA A 22 -14.81 -29.52 -17.89
CA ALA A 22 -14.43 -28.26 -17.22
C ALA A 22 -13.20 -28.53 -16.33
N GLY A 23 -12.10 -27.83 -16.59
CA GLY A 23 -10.83 -28.02 -15.88
C GLY A 23 -10.84 -27.34 -14.52
N ASP A 24 -10.83 -28.15 -13.46
CA ASP A 24 -10.56 -27.72 -12.10
C ASP A 24 -9.05 -27.56 -11.88
N GLY A 25 -8.58 -26.31 -11.87
CA GLY A 25 -7.24 -25.95 -11.44
C GLY A 25 -7.11 -26.04 -9.91
N LEU A 26 -7.03 -27.26 -9.39
CA LEU A 26 -6.70 -27.51 -7.98
C LEU A 26 -5.26 -27.10 -7.70
N ALA A 27 -5.09 -26.18 -6.74
CA ALA A 27 -3.79 -25.78 -6.20
C ALA A 27 -3.10 -26.98 -5.54
N HIS A 28 -2.18 -27.61 -6.26
CA HIS A 28 -1.33 -28.66 -5.72
C HIS A 28 -0.38 -28.08 -4.67
N ARG A 29 -0.66 -28.41 -3.41
CA ARG A 29 0.21 -28.19 -2.25
C ARG A 29 1.45 -29.10 -2.39
N LEU A 30 2.54 -28.55 -2.90
CA LEU A 30 3.83 -29.23 -2.96
C LEU A 30 4.45 -29.28 -1.55
N HIS A 31 4.55 -30.49 -0.99
CA HIS A 31 5.39 -30.77 0.17
C HIS A 31 6.88 -30.67 -0.22
N ARG A 32 7.65 -29.79 0.44
CA ARG A 32 9.10 -29.72 0.31
C ARG A 32 9.75 -30.95 0.96
N ARG A 33 10.49 -31.74 0.19
CA ARG A 33 11.59 -32.58 0.71
C ARG A 33 12.88 -31.74 0.78
N PRO A 34 13.73 -31.91 1.81
CA PRO A 34 15.00 -31.20 1.91
C PRO A 34 16.07 -31.95 1.11
N GLY A 35 16.74 -31.26 0.19
CA GLY A 35 17.79 -31.83 -0.65
C GLY A 35 18.53 -30.78 -1.46
N LEU A 36 19.61 -30.27 -0.87
CA LEU A 36 20.82 -29.69 -1.46
C LEU A 36 20.87 -29.47 -3.00
N ARG A 37 20.99 -28.21 -3.44
CA ARG A 37 22.24 -27.63 -4.01
C ARG A 37 21.99 -26.29 -4.69
N ASP A 38 22.99 -25.44 -4.49
CA ASP A 38 23.25 -24.12 -5.00
C ASP A 38 23.33 -24.08 -6.53
N LEU A 39 22.63 -23.13 -7.16
CA LEU A 39 22.98 -22.55 -8.46
C LEU A 39 22.50 -21.10 -8.49
N GLY A 40 23.42 -20.19 -8.18
CA GLY A 40 23.29 -18.76 -8.38
C GLY A 40 22.99 -18.42 -9.85
N GLY A 41 21.76 -17.98 -10.12
CA GLY A 41 21.37 -17.34 -11.36
C GLY A 41 21.01 -15.88 -11.09
N ARG A 42 21.95 -14.96 -11.35
CA ARG A 42 21.69 -13.52 -11.37
C ARG A 42 20.62 -13.23 -12.43
N ARG A 43 19.36 -13.06 -12.03
CA ARG A 43 18.34 -12.44 -12.87
C ARG A 43 18.34 -10.94 -12.61
N SER A 44 19.03 -10.19 -13.48
CA SER A 44 18.91 -8.75 -13.62
C SER A 44 17.55 -8.39 -14.24
N GLY A 45 16.48 -8.51 -13.47
CA GLY A 45 15.19 -7.92 -13.82
C GLY A 45 15.25 -6.42 -13.54
N ARG A 46 14.88 -5.59 -14.53
CA ARG A 46 14.80 -4.12 -14.43
C ARG A 46 14.15 -3.71 -13.11
N GLY A 47 14.96 -3.12 -12.23
CA GLY A 47 14.59 -2.78 -10.87
C GLY A 47 13.48 -1.74 -10.85
N VAL A 48 12.24 -2.19 -10.66
CA VAL A 48 11.23 -1.35 -10.04
C VAL A 48 11.66 -1.25 -8.59
N VAL A 49 12.34 -0.16 -8.23
CA VAL A 49 12.49 0.21 -6.83
C VAL A 49 11.11 0.65 -6.38
N GLY A 50 10.37 -0.28 -5.76
CA GLY A 50 9.21 0.09 -4.97
C GLY A 50 9.72 0.88 -3.77
N CYS A 51 9.25 2.12 -3.62
CA CYS A 51 9.21 2.77 -2.32
C CYS A 51 8.28 1.91 -1.44
N ALA A 52 8.83 0.87 -0.82
CA ALA A 52 8.08 0.01 0.07
C ALA A 52 8.09 0.66 1.45
N ASP A 53 6.96 1.23 1.83
CA ASP A 53 6.69 1.54 3.23
C ASP A 53 6.53 0.20 3.96
N ARG A 54 7.53 -0.19 4.75
CA ARG A 54 7.22 -1.05 5.89
C ARG A 54 6.57 -0.10 6.87
N GLY A 55 5.23 -0.09 6.95
CA GLY A 55 4.46 0.70 7.90
C GLY A 55 4.76 0.32 9.37
N GLY A 56 6.01 0.51 9.80
CA GLY A 56 6.58 -0.02 11.04
C GLY A 56 8.11 0.07 11.06
N GLY A 57 8.68 1.22 10.69
CA GLY A 57 10.08 1.34 10.29
C GLY A 57 10.98 2.25 11.13
N ALA A 58 10.66 2.54 12.39
CA ALA A 58 11.63 3.10 13.35
C ALA A 58 11.33 2.60 14.77
N VAL A 59 11.27 1.27 14.95
CA VAL A 59 11.42 0.69 16.29
C VAL A 59 12.86 0.94 16.70
N ARG A 60 13.08 2.02 17.45
CA ARG A 60 14.15 2.04 18.44
C ARG A 60 13.86 0.86 19.35
N ASP A 61 14.78 -0.08 19.41
CA ASP A 61 14.73 -1.24 20.29
C ASP A 61 14.48 -0.73 21.72
N ARG A 62 13.22 -0.76 22.14
CA ARG A 62 12.80 -0.46 23.51
C ARG A 62 12.16 -1.73 24.01
N ALA A 63 12.89 -2.41 24.88
CA ALA A 63 12.36 -3.44 25.76
C ALA A 63 11.08 -2.90 26.45
N GLY A 64 9.95 -3.58 26.23
CA GLY A 64 8.65 -3.23 26.79
C GLY A 64 7.58 -3.04 25.72
N GLY A 65 6.85 -4.11 25.40
CA GLY A 65 5.76 -4.14 24.41
C GLY A 65 4.51 -3.35 24.83
N GLY A 66 4.62 -2.02 24.91
CA GLY A 66 3.48 -1.12 25.02
C GLY A 66 3.06 -0.63 23.65
N VAL A 67 1.84 -0.94 23.21
CA VAL A 67 1.24 -0.31 22.03
C VAL A 67 0.95 1.14 22.37
N ILE A 68 1.58 2.08 21.67
CA ILE A 68 1.29 3.52 21.81
C ILE A 68 0.04 3.83 20.99
N GLU A 69 -0.91 4.58 21.55
CA GLU A 69 -2.16 4.93 20.85
C GLU A 69 -1.88 5.63 19.52
N ASP A 70 -0.90 6.54 19.49
CA ASP A 70 -0.46 7.28 18.31
C ASP A 70 0.11 6.41 17.18
N GLN A 71 0.43 5.13 17.45
CA GLN A 71 0.90 4.18 16.44
C GLN A 71 -0.24 3.36 15.83
N LYS A 72 -1.46 3.51 16.32
CA LYS A 72 -2.63 2.82 15.76
C LYS A 72 -3.11 3.58 14.53
N SER A 73 -3.49 2.82 13.51
CA SER A 73 -4.11 3.37 12.31
C SER A 73 -5.27 2.49 11.90
N SER A 74 -6.35 3.13 11.44
CA SER A 74 -7.49 2.41 10.90
C SER A 74 -7.15 1.87 9.50
N PRO A 75 -7.83 0.81 9.02
CA PRO A 75 -7.72 0.36 7.64
C PRO A 75 -8.02 1.47 6.61
N TYR A 76 -8.86 2.44 6.94
CA TYR A 76 -9.19 3.55 6.04
C TYR A 76 -8.04 4.56 5.93
N GLU A 77 -7.31 4.79 7.02
CA GLU A 77 -6.18 5.73 7.07
C GLU A 77 -4.98 5.23 6.25
N ILE A 78 -4.81 3.91 6.11
CA ILE A 78 -3.68 3.28 5.40
C ILE A 78 -4.05 2.69 4.03
N ASN A 79 -5.11 3.20 3.39
CA ASN A 79 -5.60 2.74 2.07
C ASN A 79 -5.99 1.25 1.99
N LEU A 80 -6.29 0.61 3.11
CA LEU A 80 -6.79 -0.77 3.19
C LEU A 80 -8.32 -0.84 3.29
N GLY A 81 -9.02 0.23 2.91
CA GLY A 81 -10.48 0.27 2.91
C GLY A 81 -11.13 -0.83 2.06
N TRP A 82 -10.46 -1.31 1.02
CA TRP A 82 -10.92 -2.42 0.17
C TRP A 82 -10.99 -3.76 0.93
N ALA A 83 -10.21 -3.94 1.99
CA ALA A 83 -10.20 -5.15 2.82
C ALA A 83 -11.33 -5.16 3.87
N VAL A 84 -12.03 -4.03 4.07
CA VAL A 84 -13.13 -3.91 5.04
C VAL A 84 -14.46 -4.17 4.35
N SER A 85 -15.05 -5.34 4.61
CA SER A 85 -16.40 -5.66 4.13
C SER A 85 -17.48 -5.04 5.01
N GLY A 86 -18.34 -4.21 4.41
CA GLY A 86 -19.52 -3.65 5.10
C GLY A 86 -20.68 -4.63 5.24
N SER A 87 -20.79 -5.59 4.31
CA SER A 87 -21.90 -6.55 4.21
C SER A 87 -21.65 -7.88 4.91
N LYS A 88 -20.40 -8.20 5.28
CA LYS A 88 -20.08 -9.39 6.08
C LYS A 88 -20.80 -9.34 7.44
N GLY A 89 -21.01 -10.52 8.04
CA GLY A 89 -21.56 -10.68 9.39
C GLY A 89 -20.76 -9.94 10.48
N PRO A 90 -21.11 -10.11 11.77
CA PRO A 90 -20.43 -9.43 12.87
C PRO A 90 -18.92 -9.72 12.91
N PHE A 91 -18.11 -8.68 13.09
CA PHE A 91 -16.66 -8.79 13.34
C PHE A 91 -16.19 -7.67 14.28
N ASN A 92 -15.04 -7.87 14.93
CA ASN A 92 -14.49 -6.93 15.89
C ASN A 92 -14.18 -5.58 15.23
N GLY A 93 -14.66 -4.48 15.83
CA GLY A 93 -14.46 -3.13 15.29
C GLY A 93 -15.43 -2.72 14.17
N ARG A 94 -16.38 -3.57 13.74
CA ARG A 94 -17.33 -3.23 12.67
C ARG A 94 -18.08 -1.91 12.92
N ARG A 95 -18.59 -1.71 14.13
CA ARG A 95 -19.32 -0.48 14.51
C ARG A 95 -18.42 0.75 14.46
N ALA A 96 -17.18 0.63 14.96
CA ALA A 96 -16.20 1.72 14.95
C ALA A 96 -15.81 2.10 13.52
N LEU A 97 -15.55 1.11 12.66
CA LEU A 97 -15.22 1.33 11.25
C LEU A 97 -16.39 1.90 10.45
N ALA A 98 -17.62 1.47 10.73
CA ALA A 98 -18.81 2.05 10.11
C ALA A 98 -18.98 3.54 10.48
N ALA A 99 -18.76 3.89 11.75
CA ALA A 99 -18.82 5.28 12.21
C ALA A 99 -17.69 6.12 11.60
N GLU A 100 -16.47 5.58 11.53
CA GLU A 100 -15.34 6.26 10.90
C GLU A 100 -15.58 6.49 9.40
N ARG A 101 -16.13 5.51 8.68
CA ARG A 101 -16.49 5.65 7.26
C ARG A 101 -17.51 6.77 7.04
N ALA A 102 -18.45 6.96 7.96
CA ALA A 102 -19.44 8.03 7.88
C ALA A 102 -18.84 9.42 8.18
N ARG A 103 -17.90 9.50 9.13
CA ARG A 103 -17.21 10.75 9.50
C ARG A 103 -16.12 11.16 8.51
N GLY A 104 -15.49 10.18 7.84
CA GLY A 104 -14.24 10.35 7.12
C GLY A 104 -13.03 10.07 8.02
N ALA A 105 -11.96 9.55 7.41
CA ALA A 105 -10.70 9.28 8.08
C ALA A 105 -10.00 10.59 8.46
N ALA A 106 -9.42 10.64 9.66
CA ALA A 106 -8.68 11.80 10.13
C ALA A 106 -7.31 11.91 9.43
N TRP A 107 -6.73 10.76 9.09
CA TRP A 107 -5.48 10.63 8.35
C TRP A 107 -5.71 10.00 6.99
N GLY A 108 -4.83 10.34 6.04
CA GLY A 108 -4.76 9.72 4.73
C GLY A 108 -3.33 9.35 4.40
N PHE A 109 -3.15 8.10 3.97
CA PHE A 109 -1.90 7.60 3.41
C PHE A 109 -1.83 7.95 1.92
N VAL A 110 -0.83 8.73 1.52
CA VAL A 110 -0.72 9.27 0.17
C VAL A 110 0.72 9.22 -0.35
N GLY A 111 0.85 9.38 -1.66
CA GLY A 111 2.13 9.63 -2.29
C GLY A 111 2.42 11.13 -2.32
N LEU A 112 3.69 11.50 -2.20
CA LEU A 112 4.22 12.84 -2.43
C LEU A 112 5.16 12.79 -3.63
N ASP A 113 5.04 13.79 -4.48
CA ASP A 113 5.92 14.06 -5.61
C ASP A 113 6.68 15.36 -5.31
N VAL A 114 7.96 15.23 -4.97
CA VAL A 114 8.81 16.36 -4.59
C VAL A 114 9.29 17.06 -5.86
N SER A 115 9.03 18.37 -5.94
CA SER A 115 9.41 19.20 -7.08
C SER A 115 10.93 19.18 -7.27
N TRP A 116 11.35 18.73 -8.45
CA TRP A 116 12.75 18.77 -8.87
C TRP A 116 13.32 20.17 -8.74
N ASP A 117 12.66 21.18 -9.32
CA ASP A 117 13.16 22.55 -9.31
C ASP A 117 13.34 23.09 -7.88
N SER A 118 12.41 22.77 -6.98
CA SER A 118 12.54 23.16 -5.58
C SER A 118 13.71 22.45 -4.90
N PHE A 119 13.88 21.16 -5.16
CA PHE A 119 14.95 20.36 -4.59
C PHE A 119 16.31 20.85 -5.09
N GLU A 120 16.46 21.04 -6.39
CA GLU A 120 17.69 21.52 -7.02
C GLU A 120 18.08 22.91 -6.51
N ARG A 121 17.13 23.85 -6.38
CA ARG A 121 17.40 25.17 -5.81
C ARG A 121 17.96 25.12 -4.39
N LEU A 122 17.50 24.17 -3.56
CA LEU A 122 18.02 24.01 -2.20
C LEU A 122 19.48 23.58 -2.19
N PHE A 123 19.87 22.64 -3.06
CA PHE A 123 21.28 22.22 -3.18
C PHE A 123 22.15 23.29 -3.84
N ALA A 124 21.63 23.96 -4.87
CA ALA A 124 22.33 25.04 -5.56
C ALA A 124 22.64 26.22 -4.63
N ALA A 125 21.76 26.53 -3.67
CA ALA A 125 22.00 27.56 -2.65
C ALA A 125 23.25 27.28 -1.79
N HIS A 126 23.62 26.01 -1.63
CA HIS A 126 24.83 25.57 -0.94
C HIS A 126 25.99 25.27 -1.89
N ARG A 127 25.85 25.59 -3.19
CA ARG A 127 26.82 25.28 -4.26
C ARG A 127 27.11 23.77 -4.39
N LEU A 128 26.10 22.95 -4.12
CA LEU A 128 26.18 21.50 -4.23
C LEU A 128 25.38 20.98 -5.41
N ALA A 129 25.84 19.86 -5.97
CA ALA A 129 25.04 19.07 -6.89
C ALA A 129 23.97 18.27 -6.10
N PRO A 130 22.72 18.18 -6.60
CA PRO A 130 21.71 17.35 -5.97
C PRO A 130 22.14 15.88 -5.96
N HIS A 131 22.23 15.28 -4.77
CA HIS A 131 22.53 13.86 -4.64
C HIS A 131 21.27 13.01 -4.81
N LEU A 132 21.13 12.34 -5.95
CA LEU A 132 20.03 11.42 -6.23
C LEU A 132 20.38 10.01 -5.80
N SER A 133 20.02 9.66 -4.57
CA SER A 133 20.17 8.28 -4.12
C SER A 133 19.11 7.39 -4.76
N ASN A 134 19.55 6.28 -5.36
CA ASN A 134 18.68 5.18 -5.79
C ASN A 134 18.25 4.29 -4.61
N VAL A 135 18.76 4.54 -3.41
CA VAL A 135 18.39 3.85 -2.18
C VAL A 135 17.22 4.57 -1.54
N ALA A 136 16.16 3.80 -1.23
CA ALA A 136 15.03 4.34 -0.48
C ALA A 136 15.44 4.68 0.96
N TRP A 137 15.16 5.90 1.40
CA TRP A 137 15.31 6.31 2.79
C TRP A 137 14.06 5.93 3.60
N ARG A 138 14.23 5.73 4.90
CA ARG A 138 13.19 5.25 5.85
C ARG A 138 13.25 6.01 7.17
N THR A 139 13.22 7.32 7.07
CA THR A 139 13.34 8.25 8.19
C THR A 139 12.09 9.10 8.22
N SER A 140 11.51 9.39 9.39
CA SER A 140 10.36 10.30 9.42
C SER A 140 10.78 11.72 9.02
N ALA A 141 10.19 12.25 7.94
CA ALA A 141 10.41 13.61 7.46
C ALA A 141 9.11 14.42 7.61
N PRO A 142 9.08 15.51 8.40
CA PRO A 142 7.89 16.33 8.57
C PRO A 142 7.36 16.93 7.26
N VAL A 143 6.04 17.04 7.15
CA VAL A 143 5.35 17.68 6.01
C VAL A 143 4.53 18.86 6.51
N TYR A 144 4.62 19.97 5.80
CA TYR A 144 4.05 21.26 6.18
C TYR A 144 3.09 21.79 5.10
N VAL A 145 2.11 22.57 5.54
CA VAL A 145 1.28 23.43 4.70
C VAL A 145 1.17 24.78 5.40
N ALA A 146 1.47 25.86 4.69
CA ALA A 146 1.46 27.23 5.24
C ALA A 146 2.22 27.33 6.58
N GLY A 147 3.39 26.68 6.67
CA GLY A 147 4.24 26.67 7.86
C GLY A 147 3.80 25.78 9.01
N ARG A 148 2.59 25.19 8.97
CA ARG A 148 2.11 24.26 9.99
C ARG A 148 2.38 22.82 9.59
N GLN A 149 2.88 22.01 10.52
CA GLN A 149 3.06 20.57 10.27
C GLN A 149 1.70 19.89 10.14
N VAL A 150 1.44 19.26 9.00
CA VAL A 150 0.19 18.55 8.68
C VAL A 150 0.37 17.04 8.62
N GLY A 151 1.60 16.56 8.71
CA GLY A 151 1.90 15.13 8.69
C GLY A 151 3.38 14.83 8.62
N TYR A 152 3.71 13.64 8.12
CA TYR A 152 5.07 13.18 7.92
C TYR A 152 5.16 12.19 6.75
N ALA A 153 6.29 12.21 6.05
CA ALA A 153 6.70 11.20 5.11
C ALA A 153 7.47 10.10 5.86
N SER A 154 7.10 8.84 5.64
CA SER A 154 7.71 7.68 6.30
C SER A 154 8.91 7.14 5.53
N SER A 155 8.84 7.17 4.20
CA SER A 155 9.87 6.70 3.30
C SER A 155 9.84 7.45 1.97
N GLY A 156 10.97 7.47 1.28
CA GLY A 156 11.04 8.06 -0.06
C GLY A 156 12.22 7.54 -0.86
N CYS A 157 12.18 7.75 -2.17
CA CYS A 157 13.15 7.26 -3.13
C CYS A 157 13.13 8.11 -4.40
N TRP A 158 14.28 8.25 -5.06
CA TRP A 158 14.31 8.69 -6.45
C TRP A 158 13.84 7.55 -7.35
N SER A 159 12.86 7.81 -8.22
CA SER A 159 12.38 6.83 -9.20
C SER A 159 13.09 7.04 -10.54
N PRO A 160 13.96 6.11 -11.00
CA PRO A 160 14.60 6.21 -12.32
C PRO A 160 13.60 6.14 -13.47
N LEU A 161 12.45 5.48 -13.25
CA LEU A 161 11.41 5.31 -14.26
C LEU A 161 10.63 6.60 -14.48
N LEU A 162 10.20 7.24 -13.40
CA LEU A 162 9.38 8.45 -13.45
C LEU A 162 10.24 9.72 -13.53
N LYS A 163 11.55 9.62 -13.23
CA LYS A 163 12.47 10.76 -13.07
C LYS A 163 11.94 11.78 -12.07
N GLN A 164 11.41 11.28 -10.96
CA GLN A 164 10.78 12.06 -9.90
C GLN A 164 11.24 11.55 -8.54
N SER A 165 11.33 12.46 -7.57
CA SER A 165 11.58 12.13 -6.17
C SER A 165 10.24 11.88 -5.49
N LEU A 166 10.03 10.64 -5.05
CA LEU A 166 8.75 10.17 -4.54
C LEU A 166 8.86 9.85 -3.06
N ALA A 167 7.82 10.14 -2.29
CA ALA A 167 7.74 9.75 -0.89
C ALA A 167 6.35 9.24 -0.52
N LEU A 168 6.27 8.36 0.47
CA LEU A 168 5.02 7.91 1.08
C LEU A 168 4.80 8.67 2.37
N ALA A 169 3.59 9.19 2.56
CA ALA A 169 3.28 10.08 3.66
C ALA A 169 1.92 9.83 4.28
N HIS A 170 1.85 10.09 5.59
CA HIS A 170 0.60 10.19 6.34
C HIS A 170 0.31 11.67 6.55
N LEU A 171 -0.81 12.15 6.01
CA LEU A 171 -1.24 13.54 6.15
C LEU A 171 -2.61 13.60 6.84
N ARG A 172 -2.83 14.66 7.62
CA ARG A 172 -4.13 14.93 8.25
C ARG A 172 -5.12 15.51 7.24
N SER A 173 -6.40 15.24 7.46
CA SER A 173 -7.49 15.92 6.77
C SER A 173 -7.38 17.44 6.97
N PRO A 174 -7.65 18.28 5.94
CA PRO A 174 -8.08 17.95 4.57
C PRO A 174 -6.92 17.83 3.55
N HIS A 175 -5.68 17.76 4.01
CA HIS A 175 -4.48 17.99 3.19
C HIS A 175 -4.01 16.78 2.36
N PHE A 176 -4.70 15.63 2.47
CA PHE A 176 -4.38 14.42 1.70
C PHE A 176 -5.10 14.35 0.33
N THR A 177 -5.78 15.42 -0.09
CA THR A 177 -6.44 15.46 -1.42
C THR A 177 -5.38 15.48 -2.53
N PRO A 178 -5.46 14.60 -3.55
CA PRO A 178 -4.53 14.63 -4.68
C PRO A 178 -4.48 16.00 -5.35
N GLY A 179 -3.27 16.47 -5.67
CA GLY A 179 -3.02 17.80 -6.22
C GLY A 179 -2.73 18.89 -5.18
N THR A 180 -2.97 18.62 -3.89
CA THR A 180 -2.65 19.58 -2.82
C THR A 180 -1.15 19.88 -2.80
N ALA A 181 -0.79 21.17 -2.75
CA ALA A 181 0.59 21.61 -2.58
C ALA A 181 0.99 21.51 -1.10
N VAL A 182 2.13 20.88 -0.85
CA VAL A 182 2.69 20.68 0.49
C VAL A 182 4.20 20.94 0.45
N GLU A 183 4.82 21.07 1.60
CA GLU A 183 6.27 21.22 1.73
C GLU A 183 6.81 20.06 2.55
N MET A 184 7.81 19.34 2.04
CA MET A 184 8.47 18.27 2.77
C MET A 184 9.81 18.76 3.31
N GLU A 185 10.13 18.38 4.55
CA GLU A 185 11.44 18.67 5.12
C GLU A 185 12.54 17.89 4.40
N VAL A 186 13.59 18.61 3.98
CA VAL A 186 14.78 18.05 3.37
C VAL A 186 15.99 18.61 4.11
N THR A 187 16.96 17.75 4.42
CA THR A 187 18.23 18.19 5.02
C THR A 187 19.28 18.36 3.93
N VAL A 188 19.88 19.54 3.85
CA VAL A 188 21.01 19.84 2.96
C VAL A 188 22.13 20.38 3.84
N GLU A 189 23.32 19.78 3.79
CA GLU A 189 24.47 20.16 4.65
C GLU A 189 24.11 20.34 6.13
N HIS A 190 23.39 19.37 6.70
CA HIS A 190 22.95 19.37 8.10
C HIS A 190 21.93 20.50 8.46
N VAL A 191 21.50 21.30 7.48
CA VAL A 191 20.49 22.34 7.64
C VAL A 191 19.14 21.86 7.14
N ARG A 192 18.08 22.12 7.91
CA ARG A 192 16.70 21.77 7.55
C ARG A 192 16.12 22.82 6.62
N HIS A 193 15.64 22.35 5.46
CA HIS A 193 14.97 23.14 4.46
C HIS A 193 13.60 22.53 4.12
N ARG A 194 12.80 23.29 3.36
CA ARG A 194 11.48 22.87 2.90
C ARG A 194 11.49 22.79 1.38
N ALA A 195 11.27 21.59 0.85
CA ALA A 195 11.11 21.36 -0.58
C ALA A 195 9.62 21.31 -0.92
N ALA A 196 9.22 22.03 -1.97
CA ALA A 196 7.85 21.96 -2.47
C ALA A 196 7.55 20.54 -2.99
N ALA A 197 6.36 20.03 -2.68
CA ALA A 197 5.86 18.75 -3.12
C ALA A 197 4.37 18.81 -3.43
N LYS A 198 3.87 17.84 -4.19
CA LYS A 198 2.45 17.69 -4.52
C LYS A 198 1.94 16.34 -4.08
N VAL A 199 0.74 16.32 -3.50
CA VAL A 199 0.06 15.07 -3.15
C VAL A 199 -0.35 14.33 -4.43
N ARG A 200 -0.06 13.03 -4.49
CA ARG A 200 -0.39 12.13 -5.60
C ARG A 200 -1.15 10.92 -5.09
N LYS A 201 -2.05 10.42 -5.93
CA LYS A 201 -2.74 9.16 -5.70
C LYS A 201 -1.76 7.99 -5.86
N LEU A 202 -1.89 7.00 -4.98
CA LEU A 202 -1.17 5.73 -5.08
C LEU A 202 -1.97 4.70 -5.90
N PRO A 203 -1.30 3.78 -6.61
CA PRO A 203 0.16 3.70 -6.82
C PRO A 203 0.69 4.78 -7.79
N PHE A 204 1.97 5.12 -7.69
CA PHE A 204 2.59 6.13 -8.56
C PHE A 204 2.67 5.74 -10.04
N PHE A 205 2.66 4.45 -10.34
CA PHE A 205 2.77 3.90 -11.69
C PHE A 205 1.87 2.66 -11.82
N ASP A 206 0.90 2.71 -12.74
CA ASP A 206 -0.09 1.65 -12.97
C ASP A 206 -0.28 1.37 -14.47
N PRO A 207 0.57 0.53 -15.10
CA PRO A 207 0.44 0.15 -16.50
C PRO A 207 -0.63 -0.93 -16.67
N GLU A 208 -1.43 -0.86 -17.73
CA GLU A 208 -2.53 -1.81 -18.00
C GLU A 208 -2.09 -3.28 -18.02
N ARG A 209 -0.86 -3.55 -18.48
CA ARG A 209 -0.26 -4.90 -18.54
C ARG A 209 -0.12 -5.58 -17.17
N LYS A 210 -0.22 -4.86 -16.04
CA LYS A 210 -0.08 -5.43 -14.69
C LYS A 210 -1.42 -5.68 -13.98
N LYS A 211 -2.55 -5.59 -14.68
CA LYS A 211 -3.91 -5.76 -14.11
C LYS A 211 -4.44 -7.22 -14.17
N SER A 212 -3.55 -8.23 -14.29
CA SER A 212 -3.91 -9.66 -14.34
C SER A 212 -3.92 -10.35 -12.99
#